data_AF-A0A415RIJ7-F1
#
_entry.id   AF-A0A415RIJ7-F1
#
_cell.length_a   1.000
_cell.length_b   1.000
_cell.length_c   1.000
_cell.angle_alpha   90.00
_cell.angle_beta   90.00
_cell.angle_gamma   90.00
#
_symmetry.space_group_name_H-M   'P 1'
#
loop_
_entity.id
_entity.type
_entity.pdbx_description
1 polymer ?
#
loop_
_entity_poly.entity_id
_entity_poly.type
_entity_poly.pdbx_seq_one_letter_code
_entity_poly.pdbx_strand_id
1 'polypeptide(L)'
;MLYLGLARLIPWGEYQDDGALKNSSFILPEDAQSELSDLYARITGIHASSFQAQSLRDIKKRQEFSTDIEGVDSNTVSSGEENVLILLTALLSLKRYYEALDESSQSETVCSLLLVDELDATLHPSFQYALLQLLIEYSTLFHIQIVFTTHSIFMLKQMFKEKQNVIYLYDGAGVVSKMDNPDIEKIEMYLTNRSRADLFSEKKIPVFTEDEEARCLIRLLISHLCKQADGFNHLNRHIHLIDGNLGGDVISSLFKDEYLPA
;
A
#
# COMPACT_ATOMS: atom_id res chain seq x y z
N MET A 1 -19.00 13.82 -6.40
CA MET A 1 -17.75 13.84 -5.61
C MET A 1 -18.05 13.30 -4.22
N LEU A 2 -17.33 12.27 -3.77
CA LEU A 2 -17.40 11.73 -2.41
C LEU A 2 -16.05 11.91 -1.72
N TYR A 3 -16.06 12.34 -0.46
CA TYR A 3 -14.88 12.45 0.38
C TYR A 3 -15.06 11.62 1.66
N LEU A 4 -14.06 10.80 1.95
CA LEU A 4 -13.97 9.94 3.13
C LEU A 4 -12.73 10.39 3.93
N GLY A 5 -12.97 11.04 5.07
CA GLY A 5 -11.90 11.52 5.97
C GLY A 5 -11.91 10.80 7.33
N LEU A 6 -10.80 10.97 8.07
CA LEU A 6 -10.50 10.29 9.35
C LEU A 6 -11.58 10.39 10.44
N ALA A 7 -12.34 11.50 10.50
CA ALA A 7 -13.40 11.68 11.47
C ALA A 7 -14.53 10.62 11.39
N ARG A 8 -14.56 9.79 10.33
CA ARG A 8 -15.48 8.64 10.20
C ARG A 8 -14.83 7.28 10.51
N LEU A 9 -13.52 7.23 10.72
CA LEU A 9 -12.71 6.01 10.94
C LEU A 9 -12.44 5.69 12.43
N ILE A 10 -13.04 6.43 13.37
CA ILE A 10 -12.86 6.21 14.83
C ILE A 10 -13.65 4.97 15.28
N PRO A 11 -13.02 3.99 15.97
CA PRO A 11 -13.67 2.80 16.52
C PRO A 11 -14.72 3.15 17.59
N TRP A 12 -15.82 2.38 17.63
CA TRP A 12 -16.95 2.58 18.55
C TRP A 12 -16.57 2.57 20.05
N GLY A 13 -15.54 1.80 20.42
CA GLY A 13 -15.10 1.64 21.80
C GLY A 13 -14.52 2.90 22.48
N GLU A 14 -14.21 3.95 21.71
CA GLU A 14 -13.70 5.22 22.24
C GLU A 14 -14.80 6.27 22.50
N TYR A 15 -16.05 5.99 22.13
CA TYR A 15 -17.16 6.93 22.33
C TYR A 15 -17.82 6.74 23.69
N GLN A 16 -17.55 7.65 24.62
CA GLN A 16 -18.25 7.76 25.90
C GLN A 16 -19.40 8.77 25.78
N ASP A 17 -20.51 8.41 25.12
CA ASP A 17 -21.78 9.10 25.40
C ASP A 17 -22.99 8.25 25.01
N ASP A 18 -23.81 7.88 26.01
CA ASP A 18 -25.02 7.06 25.93
C ASP A 18 -26.21 7.85 25.34
N GLY A 19 -26.06 8.37 24.11
CA GLY A 19 -27.02 9.28 23.47
C GLY A 19 -27.83 8.64 22.33
N ALA A 20 -29.14 8.45 22.57
CA ALA A 20 -30.19 7.91 21.68
C ALA A 20 -29.97 7.98 20.13
N LEU A 21 -30.00 6.80 19.52
CA LEU A 21 -29.98 6.48 18.08
C LEU A 21 -31.09 7.18 17.28
N LYS A 22 -30.79 7.70 16.08
CA LYS A 22 -31.78 8.22 15.11
C LYS A 22 -31.73 7.37 13.83
N ASN A 23 -32.55 6.33 13.74
CA ASN A 23 -32.60 5.47 12.57
C ASN A 23 -33.06 6.25 11.33
N SER A 24 -32.12 6.63 10.43
CA SER A 24 -32.46 7.01 9.06
C SER A 24 -32.43 5.74 8.22
N SER A 25 -33.60 5.13 7.99
CA SER A 25 -33.73 3.87 7.27
C SER A 25 -33.47 4.05 5.77
N PHE A 26 -32.20 4.13 5.37
CA PHE A 26 -31.82 3.92 3.98
C PHE A 26 -31.38 2.46 3.83
N ILE A 27 -32.27 1.63 3.31
CA ILE A 27 -32.00 0.22 3.00
C ILE A 27 -31.45 0.20 1.57
N LEU A 28 -30.25 -0.36 1.40
CA LEU A 28 -29.71 -0.60 0.06
C LEU A 28 -30.65 -1.57 -0.68
N PRO A 29 -30.95 -1.35 -1.97
CA PRO A 29 -31.67 -2.32 -2.79
C PRO A 29 -31.05 -3.73 -2.72
N GLU A 30 -31.85 -4.80 -2.82
CA GLU A 30 -31.39 -6.20 -2.62
C GLU A 30 -30.24 -6.60 -3.56
N ASP A 31 -30.26 -6.10 -4.80
CA ASP A 31 -29.18 -6.26 -5.79
C ASP A 31 -27.85 -5.67 -5.29
N ALA A 32 -27.91 -4.44 -4.75
CA ALA A 32 -26.75 -3.77 -4.16
C ALA A 32 -26.25 -4.46 -2.88
N GLN A 33 -27.15 -5.04 -2.07
CA GLN A 33 -26.74 -5.78 -0.88
C GLN A 33 -26.00 -7.08 -1.24
N SER A 34 -26.46 -7.79 -2.27
CA SER A 34 -25.77 -9.00 -2.76
C SER A 34 -24.39 -8.65 -3.29
N GLU A 35 -24.30 -7.63 -4.14
CA GLU A 35 -23.00 -7.20 -4.68
C GLU A 35 -22.04 -6.73 -3.58
N LEU A 36 -22.55 -5.99 -2.59
CA LEU A 36 -21.75 -5.55 -1.45
C LEU A 36 -21.24 -6.72 -0.61
N SER A 37 -22.08 -7.74 -0.37
CA SER A 37 -21.70 -8.99 0.30
C SER A 37 -20.57 -9.69 -0.44
N ASP A 38 -20.71 -9.84 -1.76
CA ASP A 38 -19.73 -10.55 -2.59
C ASP A 38 -18.37 -9.83 -2.61
N LEU A 39 -18.38 -8.50 -2.72
CA LEU A 39 -17.17 -7.69 -2.66
C LEU A 39 -16.53 -7.73 -1.27
N TYR A 40 -17.34 -7.68 -0.21
CA TYR A 40 -16.86 -7.73 1.15
C TYR A 40 -16.21 -9.10 1.44
N ALA A 41 -16.84 -10.19 1.02
CA ALA A 41 -16.29 -11.54 1.11
C ALA A 41 -15.01 -11.70 0.26
N ARG A 42 -14.95 -11.08 -0.93
CA ARG A 42 -13.74 -11.09 -1.78
C ARG A 42 -12.53 -10.45 -1.09
N ILE A 43 -12.74 -9.42 -0.25
CA ILE A 43 -11.65 -8.73 0.46
C ILE A 43 -11.33 -9.39 1.81
N THR A 44 -12.36 -9.66 2.60
CA THR A 44 -12.21 -10.08 4.01
C THR A 44 -12.23 -11.59 4.20
N GLY A 45 -12.81 -12.32 3.25
CA GLY A 45 -13.09 -13.76 3.38
C GLY A 45 -14.33 -14.09 4.23
N ILE A 46 -15.08 -13.07 4.67
CA ILE A 46 -16.26 -13.22 5.55
C ILE A 46 -17.52 -12.90 4.75
N HIS A 47 -18.55 -13.74 4.85
CA HIS A 47 -19.85 -13.44 4.23
C HIS A 47 -20.67 -12.56 5.17
N ALA A 48 -20.92 -11.32 4.74
CA ALA A 48 -21.74 -10.36 5.47
C ALA A 48 -23.08 -10.14 4.75
N SER A 49 -24.16 -10.07 5.50
CA SER A 49 -25.53 -9.90 4.98
C SER A 49 -26.32 -8.90 5.81
N SER A 50 -27.47 -8.46 5.28
CA SER A 50 -28.41 -7.56 5.96
C SER A 50 -27.84 -6.17 6.28
N PHE A 51 -27.20 -5.53 5.30
CA PHE A 51 -26.61 -4.19 5.47
C PHE A 51 -27.70 -3.12 5.68
N GLN A 52 -27.82 -2.58 6.91
CA GLN A 52 -28.77 -1.51 7.27
C GLN A 52 -28.04 -0.24 7.69
N ALA A 53 -28.33 0.89 7.05
CA ALA A 53 -27.76 2.16 7.48
C ALA A 53 -28.41 2.64 8.79
N GLN A 54 -27.63 2.76 9.87
CA GLN A 54 -28.01 3.52 11.06
C GLN A 54 -27.34 4.89 11.03
N SER A 55 -28.08 5.95 11.39
CA SER A 55 -27.49 7.27 11.65
C SER A 55 -27.53 7.59 13.14
N LEU A 56 -26.43 8.11 13.66
CA LEU A 56 -26.45 8.82 14.92
C LEU A 56 -26.36 10.30 14.61
N ARG A 57 -27.39 11.04 15.07
CA ARG A 57 -27.57 12.50 14.95
C ARG A 57 -26.48 13.18 14.12
N ASP A 58 -26.72 13.28 12.82
CA ASP A 58 -26.04 14.17 11.87
C ASP A 58 -24.50 14.05 11.74
N ILE A 59 -23.83 13.09 12.40
CA ILE A 59 -22.36 13.02 12.43
C ILE A 59 -21.81 11.69 11.86
N LYS A 60 -22.46 10.54 12.07
CA LYS A 60 -21.97 9.23 11.56
C LYS A 60 -23.10 8.36 11.01
N LYS A 61 -22.93 7.83 9.79
CA LYS A 61 -23.78 6.80 9.19
C LYS A 61 -22.99 5.48 9.21
N ARG A 62 -23.45 4.49 9.97
CA ARG A 62 -22.88 3.13 10.02
C ARG A 62 -23.76 2.18 9.22
N GLN A 63 -23.20 1.13 8.66
CA GLN A 63 -23.97 -0.03 8.22
C GLN A 63 -23.93 -1.11 9.28
N GLU A 64 -25.08 -1.44 9.88
CA GLU A 64 -25.25 -2.67 10.64
C GLU A 64 -25.31 -3.84 9.65
N PHE A 65 -24.66 -4.94 9.99
CA PHE A 65 -24.70 -6.18 9.22
C PHE A 65 -24.42 -7.37 10.13
N SER A 66 -24.89 -8.53 9.70
CA SER A 66 -24.64 -9.82 10.32
C SER A 66 -23.69 -10.63 9.46
N THR A 67 -22.77 -11.39 10.06
CA THR A 67 -21.91 -12.31 9.32
C THR A 67 -22.38 -13.76 9.46
N ASP A 68 -21.82 -14.64 8.65
CA ASP A 68 -21.99 -16.09 8.73
C ASP A 68 -21.27 -16.74 9.93
N ILE A 69 -20.44 -15.98 10.64
CA ILE A 69 -19.71 -16.44 11.82
C ILE A 69 -20.53 -16.15 13.09
N GLU A 70 -20.86 -17.19 13.85
CA GLU A 70 -21.64 -17.08 15.08
C GLU A 70 -20.92 -16.20 16.11
N GLY A 71 -21.57 -15.09 16.51
CA GLY A 71 -20.99 -14.11 17.43
C GLY A 71 -20.15 -13.01 16.79
N VAL A 72 -20.02 -12.98 15.44
CA VAL A 72 -19.40 -11.88 14.70
C VAL A 72 -20.48 -11.07 13.97
N ASP A 73 -20.67 -9.84 14.41
CA ASP A 73 -21.60 -8.86 13.90
C ASP A 73 -20.89 -7.52 13.70
N SER A 74 -21.60 -6.52 13.17
CA SER A 74 -21.04 -5.18 13.05
C SER A 74 -20.45 -4.63 14.37
N ASN A 75 -20.86 -5.09 15.56
CA ASN A 75 -20.30 -4.62 16.84
C ASN A 75 -18.98 -5.31 17.25
N THR A 76 -18.65 -6.44 16.62
CA THR A 76 -17.49 -7.28 16.96
C THR A 76 -16.43 -7.34 15.86
N VAL A 77 -16.75 -6.90 14.63
CA VAL A 77 -15.76 -6.73 13.54
C VAL A 77 -14.70 -5.68 13.88
N SER A 78 -13.52 -5.84 13.29
CA SER A 78 -12.40 -4.92 13.45
C SER A 78 -12.67 -3.57 12.77
N SER A 79 -11.95 -2.53 13.19
CA SER A 79 -12.00 -1.22 12.54
C SER A 79 -11.59 -1.26 11.06
N GLY A 80 -10.66 -2.15 10.68
CA GLY A 80 -10.25 -2.33 9.29
C GLY A 80 -11.37 -2.90 8.42
N GLU A 81 -12.13 -3.85 8.93
CA GLU A 81 -13.30 -4.44 8.25
C GLU A 81 -14.42 -3.41 8.05
N GLU A 82 -14.70 -2.59 9.07
CA GLU A 82 -15.67 -1.48 8.94
C GLU A 82 -15.21 -0.46 7.89
N ASN A 83 -13.92 -0.15 7.83
CA ASN A 83 -13.35 0.76 6.81
C ASN A 83 -13.51 0.20 5.39
N VAL A 84 -13.28 -1.09 5.20
CA VAL A 84 -13.51 -1.77 3.91
C VAL A 84 -14.97 -1.61 3.50
N LEU A 85 -15.92 -1.86 4.40
CA LEU A 85 -17.35 -1.76 4.08
C LEU A 85 -17.76 -0.35 3.66
N ILE A 86 -17.25 0.68 4.34
CA ILE A 86 -17.51 2.10 3.99
C ILE A 86 -17.00 2.40 2.59
N LEU A 87 -15.79 1.93 2.25
CA LEU A 87 -15.18 2.14 0.93
C LEU A 87 -15.94 1.40 -0.17
N LEU A 88 -16.31 0.15 0.06
CA LEU A 88 -17.12 -0.65 -0.87
C LEU A 88 -18.48 0.01 -1.14
N THR A 89 -19.13 0.51 -0.11
CA THR A 89 -20.40 1.24 -0.24
C THR A 89 -20.24 2.50 -1.09
N ALA A 90 -19.16 3.26 -0.88
CA ALA A 90 -18.88 4.46 -1.67
C ALA A 90 -18.63 4.10 -3.14
N LEU A 91 -17.84 3.06 -3.42
CA LEU A 91 -17.58 2.57 -4.78
C LEU A 91 -18.87 2.11 -5.47
N LEU A 92 -19.69 1.32 -4.79
CA LEU A 92 -20.96 0.84 -5.34
C LEU A 92 -21.93 1.99 -5.62
N SER A 93 -21.94 3.01 -4.76
CA SER A 93 -22.74 4.22 -4.99
C SER A 93 -22.27 4.97 -6.24
N LEU A 94 -20.96 5.06 -6.47
CA LEU A 94 -20.39 5.71 -7.66
C LEU A 94 -20.60 4.88 -8.94
N LYS A 95 -20.52 3.55 -8.85
CA LYS A 95 -20.89 2.64 -9.93
C LYS A 95 -22.34 2.88 -10.37
N ARG A 96 -23.29 2.86 -9.43
CA ARG A 96 -24.71 3.11 -9.73
C ARG A 96 -24.95 4.51 -10.30
N TYR A 97 -24.18 5.50 -9.83
CA TYR A 97 -24.22 6.83 -10.41
C TYR A 97 -23.77 6.81 -11.88
N TYR A 98 -22.67 6.15 -12.20
CA TYR A 98 -22.18 6.00 -13.58
C TYR A 98 -23.20 5.29 -14.48
N GLU A 99 -23.82 4.20 -13.99
CA GLU A 99 -24.84 3.44 -14.73
C GLU A 99 -26.12 4.26 -15.00
N ALA A 100 -26.41 5.26 -14.17
CA ALA A 100 -27.54 6.16 -14.34
C ALA A 100 -27.24 7.37 -15.24
N LEU A 101 -26.00 7.55 -15.72
CA LEU A 101 -25.62 8.61 -16.63
C LEU A 101 -26.06 8.32 -18.07
N ASP A 102 -26.34 9.37 -18.82
CA ASP A 102 -26.57 9.28 -20.27
C ASP A 102 -25.27 8.93 -21.01
N GLU A 103 -25.38 8.35 -22.21
CA GLU A 103 -24.22 7.91 -23.03
C GLU A 103 -23.17 9.02 -23.26
N SER A 104 -23.62 10.26 -23.43
CA SER A 104 -22.72 11.41 -23.57
C SER A 104 -21.85 11.64 -22.33
N SER A 105 -22.43 11.50 -21.13
CA SER A 105 -21.73 11.67 -19.86
C SER A 105 -20.86 10.47 -19.50
N GLN A 106 -21.19 9.27 -19.97
CA GLN A 106 -20.35 8.08 -19.83
C GLN A 106 -19.10 8.14 -20.73
N SER A 107 -19.14 8.91 -21.82
CA SER A 107 -17.98 9.08 -22.71
C SER A 107 -16.89 10.00 -22.14
N GLU A 108 -17.17 10.71 -21.04
CA GLU A 108 -16.20 11.55 -20.35
C GLU A 108 -15.08 10.73 -19.71
N THR A 109 -13.86 11.26 -19.70
CA THR A 109 -12.70 10.56 -19.11
C THR A 109 -12.81 10.37 -17.61
N VAL A 110 -13.58 11.24 -16.94
CA VAL A 110 -13.84 11.19 -15.50
C VAL A 110 -15.30 11.52 -15.27
N CYS A 111 -16.07 10.54 -14.79
CA CYS A 111 -17.48 10.71 -14.47
C CYS A 111 -17.69 11.04 -12.98
N SER A 112 -16.77 10.60 -12.11
CA SER A 112 -16.86 10.87 -10.68
C SER A 112 -15.50 10.92 -9.99
N LEU A 113 -15.47 11.54 -8.80
CA LEU A 113 -14.26 11.70 -7.97
C LEU A 113 -14.50 11.11 -6.58
N LEU A 114 -13.63 10.19 -6.18
CA LEU A 114 -13.52 9.61 -4.85
C LEU A 114 -12.22 10.09 -4.19
N LEU A 115 -12.35 10.77 -3.06
CA LEU A 115 -11.24 11.21 -2.24
C LEU A 115 -11.21 10.42 -0.92
N VAL A 116 -10.09 9.77 -0.62
CA VAL A 116 -9.93 8.99 0.62
C VAL A 116 -8.70 9.43 1.39
N ASP A 117 -8.86 9.80 2.65
CA ASP A 117 -7.74 10.09 3.53
C ASP A 117 -7.30 8.82 4.27
N GLU A 118 -5.99 8.61 4.39
CA GLU A 118 -5.33 7.47 5.04
C GLU A 118 -5.96 6.13 4.68
N LEU A 119 -5.90 5.76 3.40
CA LEU A 119 -6.52 4.52 2.90
C LEU A 119 -6.01 3.26 3.65
N ASP A 120 -4.78 3.29 4.15
CA ASP A 120 -4.16 2.20 4.91
C ASP A 120 -4.54 2.14 6.39
N ALA A 121 -5.29 3.12 6.91
CA ALA A 121 -5.66 3.20 8.32
C ALA A 121 -6.36 1.91 8.78
N THR A 122 -5.75 1.22 9.76
CA THR A 122 -6.24 -0.01 10.40
C THR A 122 -6.40 -1.23 9.47
N LEU A 123 -5.94 -1.16 8.22
CA LEU A 123 -6.04 -2.27 7.26
C LEU A 123 -4.84 -3.22 7.33
N HIS A 124 -5.12 -4.53 7.43
CA HIS A 124 -4.11 -5.57 7.23
C HIS A 124 -3.54 -5.53 5.80
N PRO A 125 -2.25 -5.85 5.55
CA PRO A 125 -1.66 -5.77 4.20
C PRO A 125 -2.40 -6.57 3.12
N SER A 126 -3.02 -7.70 3.47
CA SER A 126 -3.85 -8.47 2.52
C SER A 126 -5.06 -7.65 2.03
N PHE A 127 -5.72 -6.94 2.93
CA PHE A 127 -6.87 -6.08 2.60
C PHE A 127 -6.42 -4.88 1.78
N GLN A 128 -5.27 -4.28 2.11
CA GLN A 128 -4.69 -3.18 1.32
C GLN A 128 -4.47 -3.59 -0.14
N TYR A 129 -3.92 -4.80 -0.37
CA TYR A 129 -3.70 -5.31 -1.73
C TYR A 129 -5.02 -5.57 -2.47
N ALA A 130 -5.94 -6.31 -1.85
CA ALA A 130 -7.22 -6.65 -2.48
C ALA A 130 -8.05 -5.39 -2.81
N LEU A 131 -8.07 -4.44 -1.88
CA LEU A 131 -8.76 -3.16 -2.05
C LEU A 131 -8.12 -2.33 -3.17
N LEU A 132 -6.78 -2.25 -3.24
CA LEU A 132 -6.10 -1.51 -4.31
C LEU A 132 -6.47 -2.06 -5.69
N GLN A 133 -6.47 -3.38 -5.85
CA GLN A 133 -6.86 -4.02 -7.11
C GLN A 133 -8.32 -3.68 -7.48
N LEU A 134 -9.22 -3.71 -6.49
CA LEU A 134 -10.61 -3.32 -6.69
C LEU A 134 -10.76 -1.84 -7.08
N LEU A 135 -10.00 -0.94 -6.46
CA LEU A 135 -10.02 0.50 -6.78
C LEU A 135 -9.57 0.74 -8.22
N ILE A 136 -8.50 0.07 -8.68
CA ILE A 136 -8.01 0.16 -10.07
C ILE A 136 -9.07 -0.37 -11.05
N GLU A 137 -9.67 -1.52 -10.73
CA GLU A 137 -10.76 -2.14 -11.52
C GLU A 137 -11.93 -1.17 -11.68
N TYR A 138 -12.44 -0.62 -10.57
CA TYR A 138 -13.57 0.32 -10.55
C TYR A 138 -13.25 1.66 -11.21
N SER A 139 -12.02 2.17 -11.02
CA SER A 139 -11.57 3.39 -11.67
C SER A 139 -11.64 3.26 -13.19
N THR A 140 -11.22 2.10 -13.70
CA THR A 140 -11.18 1.82 -15.14
C THR A 140 -12.58 1.58 -15.71
N LEU A 141 -13.41 0.77 -15.04
CA LEU A 141 -14.72 0.37 -15.56
C LEU A 141 -15.77 1.49 -15.50
N PHE A 142 -15.72 2.35 -14.48
CA PHE A 142 -16.78 3.32 -14.21
C PHE A 142 -16.27 4.78 -14.27
N HIS A 143 -15.10 4.99 -14.85
CA HIS A 143 -14.44 6.30 -15.00
C HIS A 143 -14.41 7.10 -13.69
N ILE A 144 -14.11 6.40 -12.60
CA ILE A 144 -13.99 6.99 -11.26
C ILE A 144 -12.54 7.44 -11.08
N GLN A 145 -12.31 8.74 -10.94
CA GLN A 145 -11.02 9.25 -10.50
C GLN A 145 -10.91 9.03 -9.00
N ILE A 146 -9.92 8.27 -8.58
CA ILE A 146 -9.68 7.96 -7.16
C ILE A 146 -8.38 8.63 -6.74
N VAL A 147 -8.43 9.44 -5.69
CA VAL A 147 -7.25 10.07 -5.09
C VAL A 147 -7.26 9.74 -3.60
N PHE A 148 -6.14 9.22 -3.10
CA PHE A 148 -6.02 8.90 -1.70
C PHE A 148 -4.64 9.21 -1.13
N THR A 149 -4.58 9.39 0.18
CA THR A 149 -3.33 9.52 0.95
C THR A 149 -3.00 8.18 1.61
N THR A 150 -1.71 7.88 1.77
CA THR A 150 -1.26 6.68 2.46
C THR A 150 0.15 6.84 3.03
N HIS A 151 0.40 6.20 4.17
CA HIS A 151 1.75 6.04 4.72
C HIS A 151 2.32 4.63 4.48
N SER A 152 1.54 3.72 3.90
CA SER A 152 1.93 2.34 3.67
C SER A 152 2.95 2.20 2.54
N ILE A 153 4.21 1.89 2.91
CA ILE A 153 5.27 1.50 1.95
C ILE A 153 4.81 0.31 1.10
N PHE A 154 4.08 -0.63 1.71
CA PHE A 154 3.54 -1.78 1.01
C PHE A 154 2.58 -1.34 -0.12
N MET A 155 1.66 -0.43 0.17
CA MET A 155 0.72 0.09 -0.83
C MET A 155 1.44 0.88 -1.93
N LEU A 156 2.41 1.73 -1.56
CA LEU A 156 3.23 2.47 -2.51
C LEU A 156 3.99 1.53 -3.48
N LYS A 157 4.57 0.43 -2.97
CA LYS A 157 5.21 -0.60 -3.80
C LYS A 157 4.26 -1.17 -4.84
N GLN A 158 3.03 -1.48 -4.44
CA GLN A 158 2.02 -1.99 -5.36
C GLN A 158 1.59 -0.93 -6.38
N MET A 159 1.42 0.33 -5.96
CA MET A 159 1.11 1.43 -6.87
C MET A 159 2.16 1.60 -7.98
N PHE A 160 3.45 1.53 -7.65
CA PHE A 160 4.53 1.56 -8.65
C PHE A 160 4.49 0.34 -9.57
N LYS A 161 4.24 -0.85 -9.03
CA LYS A 161 4.14 -2.10 -9.81
C LYS A 161 2.97 -2.04 -10.81
N GLU A 162 1.83 -1.53 -10.38
CA GLU A 162 0.63 -1.33 -11.20
C GLU A 162 0.69 -0.06 -12.07
N LYS A 163 1.85 0.64 -12.09
CA LYS A 163 2.11 1.87 -12.85
C LYS A 163 1.10 2.98 -12.62
N GLN A 164 0.62 3.08 -11.38
CA GLN A 164 -0.30 4.13 -10.96
C GLN A 164 0.46 5.42 -10.61
N ASN A 165 -0.24 6.55 -10.64
CA ASN A 165 0.36 7.86 -10.32
C ASN A 165 0.62 7.98 -8.82
N VAL A 166 1.87 8.30 -8.45
CA VAL A 166 2.27 8.56 -7.07
C VAL A 166 2.76 10.00 -6.97
N ILE A 167 2.23 10.76 -6.01
CA ILE A 167 2.72 12.08 -5.64
C ILE A 167 3.23 11.99 -4.21
N TYR A 168 4.55 12.07 -4.04
CA TYR A 168 5.17 12.03 -2.72
C TYR A 168 5.47 13.46 -2.24
N LEU A 169 4.95 13.79 -1.06
CA LEU A 169 5.19 15.06 -0.38
C LEU A 169 6.11 14.79 0.82
N TYR A 170 7.10 15.66 1.01
CA TYR A 170 8.04 15.58 2.12
C TYR A 170 8.26 16.95 2.75
N ASP A 171 8.61 16.99 4.03
CA ASP A 171 8.97 18.21 4.72
C ASP A 171 10.48 18.47 4.58
N GLY A 172 10.83 19.52 3.83
CA GLY A 172 12.19 20.01 3.68
C GLY A 172 12.42 21.24 4.56
N ALA A 173 12.61 21.04 5.87
CA ALA A 173 12.90 22.10 6.84
C ALA A 173 11.76 23.13 7.02
N GLY A 174 10.53 22.65 7.24
CA GLY A 174 9.34 23.44 7.54
C GLY A 174 8.55 23.88 6.30
N VAL A 175 8.92 23.37 5.11
CA VAL A 175 8.23 23.62 3.84
C VAL A 175 7.92 22.30 3.17
N VAL A 176 6.62 22.05 2.98
CA VAL A 176 6.14 20.88 2.24
C VAL A 176 6.52 21.02 0.77
N SER A 177 7.34 20.08 0.31
CA SER A 177 7.85 20.03 -1.06
C SER A 177 7.41 18.73 -1.73
N LYS A 178 7.21 18.78 -3.05
CA LYS A 178 6.93 17.60 -3.87
C LYS A 178 8.24 16.95 -4.30
N MET A 179 8.30 15.61 -4.25
CA MET A 179 9.42 14.87 -4.82
C MET A 179 9.28 14.76 -6.33
N ASP A 180 10.32 15.19 -7.05
CA ASP A 180 10.42 15.00 -8.49
C ASP A 180 10.79 13.56 -8.84
N ASN A 181 10.02 12.96 -9.75
CA ASN A 181 10.11 11.56 -10.16
C ASN A 181 10.24 10.60 -8.95
N PRO A 182 9.13 10.40 -8.23
CA PRO A 182 9.13 9.56 -7.04
C PRO A 182 9.51 8.14 -7.41
N ASP A 183 10.38 7.56 -6.59
CA ASP A 183 10.86 6.19 -6.74
C ASP A 183 10.81 5.52 -5.36
N ILE A 184 10.52 4.22 -5.35
CA ILE A 184 10.29 3.52 -4.09
C ILE A 184 11.52 3.50 -3.19
N GLU A 185 12.73 3.39 -3.76
CA GLU A 185 13.97 3.40 -2.97
C GLU A 185 14.19 4.77 -2.32
N LYS A 186 13.90 5.86 -3.05
CA LYS A 186 13.95 7.22 -2.49
C LYS A 186 12.92 7.38 -1.38
N ILE A 187 11.69 6.92 -1.58
CA ILE A 187 10.63 7.06 -0.58
C ILE A 187 10.95 6.26 0.68
N GLU A 188 11.42 5.02 0.55
CA GLU A 188 11.87 4.21 1.69
C GLU A 188 12.99 4.91 2.48
N MET A 189 13.95 5.53 1.79
CA MET A 189 14.99 6.33 2.42
C MET A 189 14.41 7.48 3.26
N TYR A 190 13.46 8.24 2.70
CA TYR A 190 12.81 9.35 3.41
C TYR A 190 11.98 8.86 4.61
N LEU A 191 11.20 7.80 4.46
CA LEU A 191 10.34 7.27 5.53
C LEU A 191 11.14 6.64 6.67
N THR A 192 12.28 6.02 6.38
CA THR A 192 13.14 5.39 7.40
C THR A 192 14.14 6.37 8.04
N ASN A 193 14.17 7.62 7.58
CA ASN A 193 15.13 8.64 8.01
C ASN A 193 16.60 8.17 7.88
N ARG A 194 16.85 7.22 6.97
CA ARG A 194 18.16 6.64 6.70
C ARG A 194 18.87 7.50 5.66
N SER A 195 20.16 7.78 5.86
CA SER A 195 20.94 8.43 4.82
C SER A 195 21.16 7.45 3.66
N ARG A 196 21.41 7.95 2.44
CA ARG A 196 21.84 7.08 1.32
C ARG A 196 22.99 6.15 1.72
N ALA A 197 23.89 6.62 2.58
CA ALA A 197 25.03 5.83 3.05
C ALA A 197 24.61 4.59 3.86
N ASP A 198 23.52 4.66 4.62
CA ASP A 198 23.08 3.57 5.51
C ASP A 198 22.43 2.42 4.72
N LEU A 199 21.59 2.73 3.72
CA LEU A 199 20.99 1.73 2.82
C LEU A 199 22.02 0.99 1.95
N PHE A 200 23.04 1.70 1.48
CA PHE A 200 24.12 1.08 0.69
C PHE A 200 25.15 0.35 1.57
N SER A 201 25.20 0.62 2.87
CA SER A 201 26.12 -0.07 3.79
C SER A 201 25.70 -1.51 4.12
N GLU A 202 24.40 -1.82 4.02
CA GLU A 202 23.83 -3.14 4.35
C GLU A 202 23.94 -4.18 3.22
N LYS A 203 24.22 -3.77 1.97
CA LYS A 203 24.41 -4.69 0.83
C LYS A 203 25.84 -4.67 0.30
N LYS A 204 26.80 -5.09 1.14
CA LYS A 204 28.15 -5.37 0.67
C LYS A 204 28.22 -6.81 0.18
N ILE A 205 28.67 -7.00 -1.05
CA ILE A 205 28.97 -8.30 -1.62
C ILE A 205 30.32 -8.74 -1.03
N PRO A 206 30.37 -9.80 -0.22
CA PRO A 206 31.63 -10.37 0.23
C PRO A 206 32.37 -10.97 -0.97
N VAL A 207 33.63 -10.57 -1.16
CA VAL A 207 34.50 -11.11 -2.21
C VAL A 207 35.65 -11.85 -1.55
N PHE A 208 35.70 -13.14 -1.81
CA PHE A 208 36.76 -14.04 -1.35
C PHE A 208 37.87 -14.10 -2.40
N THR A 209 39.10 -14.11 -1.92
CA THR A 209 40.31 -14.11 -2.75
C THR A 209 41.29 -15.13 -2.21
N GLU A 210 42.16 -15.63 -3.07
CA GLU A 210 43.12 -16.65 -2.67
C GLU A 210 44.14 -16.13 -1.64
N ASP A 211 44.70 -14.95 -1.91
CA ASP A 211 45.77 -14.36 -1.14
C ASP A 211 45.71 -12.83 -1.14
N GLU A 212 46.72 -12.20 -0.53
CA GLU A 212 46.88 -10.76 -0.49
C GLU A 212 47.15 -10.14 -1.87
N GLU A 213 47.88 -10.84 -2.75
CA GLU A 213 48.23 -10.35 -4.09
C GLU A 213 46.99 -10.20 -4.96
N ALA A 214 46.08 -11.20 -4.92
CA ALA A 214 44.78 -11.16 -5.58
C ALA A 214 43.91 -10.01 -5.04
N ARG A 215 43.89 -9.78 -3.72
CA ARG A 215 43.19 -8.61 -3.13
C ARG A 215 43.76 -7.31 -3.66
N CYS A 216 45.09 -7.20 -3.72
CA CYS A 216 45.77 -6.02 -4.22
C CYS A 216 45.40 -5.73 -5.68
N LEU A 217 45.43 -6.74 -6.54
CA LEU A 217 45.04 -6.64 -7.94
C LEU A 217 43.59 -6.16 -8.10
N ILE A 218 42.65 -6.75 -7.35
CA ILE A 218 41.24 -6.37 -7.41
C ILE A 218 41.04 -4.92 -6.94
N ARG A 219 41.74 -4.47 -5.89
CA ARG A 219 41.69 -3.07 -5.44
C ARG A 219 42.16 -2.11 -6.53
N LEU A 220 43.22 -2.47 -7.28
CA LEU A 220 43.73 -1.67 -8.38
C LEU A 220 42.74 -1.61 -9.55
N LEU A 221 42.14 -2.74 -9.91
CA LEU A 221 41.11 -2.82 -10.97
C LEU A 221 39.87 -1.99 -10.62
N ILE A 222 39.32 -2.15 -9.40
CA ILE A 222 38.18 -1.35 -8.93
C ILE A 222 38.53 0.14 -8.95
N SER A 223 39.72 0.51 -8.47
CA SER A 223 40.17 1.91 -8.44
C SER A 223 40.31 2.50 -9.84
N HIS A 224 40.71 1.70 -10.83
CA HIS A 224 40.80 2.12 -12.23
C HIS A 224 39.42 2.27 -12.87
N LEU A 225 38.53 1.29 -12.67
CA LEU A 225 37.16 1.30 -13.19
C LEU A 225 36.34 2.46 -12.63
N CYS A 226 36.45 2.74 -11.34
CA CYS A 226 35.81 3.89 -10.69
C CYS A 226 36.27 5.25 -11.26
N LYS A 227 37.40 5.32 -11.98
CA LYS A 227 37.94 6.55 -12.56
C LYS A 227 37.64 6.71 -14.06
N GLN A 228 37.47 5.62 -14.80
CA GLN A 228 37.41 5.63 -16.26
C GLN A 228 36.06 5.23 -16.87
N ALA A 229 35.20 4.53 -16.13
CA ALA A 229 33.97 3.98 -16.68
C ALA A 229 32.73 4.61 -16.04
N ASP A 230 31.93 5.30 -16.85
CA ASP A 230 30.62 5.80 -16.44
C ASP A 230 29.75 4.63 -15.95
N GLY A 231 29.18 4.79 -14.75
CA GLY A 231 28.39 3.75 -14.07
C GLY A 231 29.11 2.98 -12.97
N PHE A 232 30.45 3.05 -12.86
CA PHE A 232 31.24 2.32 -11.85
C PHE A 232 31.71 3.17 -10.66
N ASN A 233 31.35 4.45 -10.60
CA ASN A 233 31.81 5.43 -9.61
C ASN A 233 31.54 5.05 -8.14
N HIS A 234 30.67 4.07 -7.88
CA HIS A 234 30.29 3.62 -6.55
C HIS A 234 30.67 2.16 -6.26
N LEU A 235 31.34 1.46 -7.18
CA LEU A 235 31.67 0.03 -7.07
C LEU A 235 32.40 -0.32 -5.76
N ASN A 236 33.32 0.54 -5.33
CA ASN A 236 34.09 0.34 -4.09
C ASN A 236 33.22 0.37 -2.81
N ARG A 237 31.99 0.88 -2.87
CA ARG A 237 31.06 0.90 -1.73
C ARG A 237 30.26 -0.39 -1.60
N HIS A 238 30.17 -1.18 -2.68
CA HIS A 238 29.38 -2.40 -2.74
C HIS A 238 30.21 -3.68 -2.56
N ILE A 239 31.54 -3.59 -2.63
CA ILE A 239 32.43 -4.76 -2.52
C ILE A 239 33.13 -4.75 -1.16
N HIS A 240 33.07 -5.88 -0.45
CA HIS A 240 33.85 -6.12 0.75
C HIS A 240 34.86 -7.26 0.51
N LEU A 241 36.14 -6.91 0.36
CA LEU A 241 37.22 -7.88 0.28
C LEU A 241 37.49 -8.46 1.65
N ILE A 242 37.28 -9.78 1.80
CA ILE A 242 37.51 -10.48 3.07
C ILE A 242 39.00 -10.64 3.28
N ASP A 243 39.45 -10.30 4.49
CA ASP A 243 40.85 -10.44 4.88
C ASP A 243 41.11 -11.87 5.37
N GLY A 244 41.42 -12.76 4.43
CA GLY A 244 41.71 -14.16 4.69
C GLY A 244 42.36 -14.82 3.48
N ASN A 245 43.27 -15.76 3.71
CA ASN A 245 43.93 -16.50 2.63
C ASN A 245 43.31 -17.89 2.56
N LEU A 246 42.70 -18.20 1.42
CA LEU A 246 41.95 -19.44 1.20
C LEU A 246 42.37 -20.01 -0.15
N GLY A 247 42.90 -21.23 -0.18
CA GLY A 247 43.28 -21.85 -1.46
C GLY A 247 42.12 -21.89 -2.45
N GLY A 248 42.38 -21.67 -3.74
CA GLY A 248 41.34 -21.54 -4.77
C GLY A 248 40.39 -22.74 -4.83
N ASP A 249 40.89 -23.97 -4.62
CA ASP A 249 40.08 -25.18 -4.55
C ASP A 249 39.12 -25.17 -3.36
N VAL A 250 39.56 -24.63 -2.22
CA VAL A 250 38.74 -24.50 -1.00
C VAL A 250 37.62 -23.48 -1.24
N ILE A 251 37.92 -22.32 -1.81
CA ILE A 251 36.91 -21.32 -2.19
C ILE A 251 35.89 -21.93 -3.15
N SER A 252 36.36 -22.61 -4.21
CA SER A 252 35.50 -23.26 -5.21
C SER A 252 34.59 -24.32 -4.59
N SER A 253 35.09 -25.10 -3.63
CA SER A 253 34.30 -26.11 -2.91
C SER A 253 33.25 -25.47 -1.99
N LEU A 254 33.59 -24.37 -1.30
CA LEU A 254 32.73 -23.69 -0.35
C LEU A 254 31.49 -23.04 -1.01
N PHE A 255 31.63 -22.59 -2.26
CA PHE A 255 30.53 -22.02 -3.06
C PHE A 255 29.78 -23.02 -3.94
N LYS A 256 30.19 -24.30 -3.94
CA LYS A 256 29.47 -25.40 -4.59
C LYS A 256 28.60 -26.21 -3.63
N ASP A 257 28.68 -25.92 -2.34
CA ASP A 257 27.89 -26.57 -1.29
C ASP A 257 26.48 -25.95 -1.24
N GLU A 258 25.45 -26.77 -1.46
CA GLU A 258 24.05 -26.34 -1.50
C GLU A 258 23.50 -25.85 -0.14
N TYR A 259 24.20 -26.13 0.96
CA TYR A 259 23.75 -25.81 2.32
C TYR A 259 24.39 -24.54 2.90
N LEU A 260 25.33 -23.91 2.20
CA LEU A 260 25.92 -22.64 2.59
C LEU A 260 25.17 -21.48 1.92
N PRO A 261 24.64 -20.49 2.68
CA PRO A 261 24.02 -19.32 2.08
C PRO A 261 25.09 -18.46 1.40
N ALA A 262 24.90 -18.20 0.10
CA ALA A 262 25.68 -17.24 -0.68
C ALA A 262 25.27 -15.79 -0.39
#